data_AF-A0A641RK66-F1
#
_entry.id   AF-A0A641RK66-F1
#
_cell.length_a   1.000
_cell.length_b   1.000
_cell.length_c   1.000
_cell.angle_alpha   90.00
_cell.angle_beta   90.00
_cell.angle_gamma   90.00
#
_symmetry.space_group_name_H-M   'P 1'
#
loop_
_entity.id
_entity.type
_entity.pdbx_description
1 polymer ?
#
loop_
_entity_poly.entity_id
_entity_poly.type
_entity_poly.pdbx_seq_one_letter_code
_entity_poly.pdbx_strand_id
1 'polypeptide(L)'
;MKTNYEIRYAAHPEDAKSYDTTRIRRDFLIEKIFVPNEVNMVYSMYDRMVVGGALPVGEVLTLEAIDPLKAPFFLTRREMGIYNVGGPGIVKAGDAEFELD
;
A
#
# COMPACT_ATOMS: atom_id res chain seq x y z
N MET A 1 7.79 13.99 -1.31
CA MET A 1 7.86 12.53 -1.18
C MET A 1 7.77 12.00 0.25
N LYS A 2 6.68 11.29 0.57
CA LYS A 2 6.50 10.59 1.85
C LYS A 2 6.01 9.17 1.58
N THR A 3 6.79 8.18 2.00
CA THR A 3 6.35 6.79 2.10
C THR A 3 5.75 6.59 3.48
N ASN A 4 4.46 6.35 3.55
CA ASN A 4 3.74 6.07 4.79
C ASN A 4 3.35 4.59 4.82
N TYR A 5 3.49 3.94 5.97
CA TYR A 5 2.96 2.59 6.14
C TYR A 5 2.31 2.38 7.49
N GLU A 6 1.27 1.55 7.50
CA GLU A 6 0.64 1.02 8.71
C GLU A 6 0.71 -0.50 8.73
N ILE A 7 0.74 -1.11 9.91
CA ILE A 7 0.67 -2.56 10.07
C ILE A 7 -0.69 -2.92 10.64
N ARG A 8 -1.38 -3.86 10.01
CA ARG A 8 -2.67 -4.38 10.48
C ARG A 8 -2.53 -5.85 10.83
N TYR A 9 -2.88 -6.19 12.06
CA TYR A 9 -2.81 -7.56 12.56
C TYR A 9 -4.07 -8.34 12.20
N ALA A 10 -3.90 -9.64 11.99
CA ALA A 10 -5.03 -10.54 11.79
C ALA A 10 -5.82 -10.67 13.10
N ALA A 11 -7.14 -10.64 12.99
CA ALA A 11 -8.05 -10.87 14.10
C ALA A 11 -8.63 -12.28 14.05
N HIS A 12 -8.77 -12.90 15.22
CA HIS A 12 -9.52 -14.13 15.36
C HIS A 12 -11.02 -13.85 15.23
N PRO A 13 -11.83 -14.71 14.57
CA PRO A 13 -13.27 -14.45 14.37
C PRO A 13 -14.04 -14.21 15.68
N GLU A 14 -13.73 -14.96 16.73
CA GLU A 14 -14.35 -14.75 18.06
C GLU A 14 -13.95 -13.41 18.71
N ASP A 15 -12.75 -12.89 18.43
CA ASP A 15 -12.34 -11.56 18.93
C ASP A 15 -13.12 -10.48 18.18
N ALA A 16 -13.19 -10.58 16.85
CA ALA A 16 -13.87 -9.62 15.99
C ALA A 16 -15.36 -9.44 16.31
N LYS A 17 -16.04 -10.48 16.81
CA LYS A 17 -17.45 -10.40 17.25
C LYS A 17 -17.67 -9.39 18.38
N SER A 18 -16.65 -9.12 19.19
CA SER A 18 -16.72 -8.20 20.34
C SER A 18 -16.38 -6.75 19.99
N TYR A 19 -16.03 -6.46 18.73
CA TYR A 19 -15.54 -5.14 18.35
C TYR A 19 -16.68 -4.14 18.20
N ASP A 20 -16.45 -2.92 18.71
CA ASP A 20 -17.31 -1.79 18.39
C ASP A 20 -17.04 -1.26 16.97
N THR A 21 -17.92 -0.36 16.50
CA THR A 21 -17.82 0.24 15.15
C THR A 21 -16.49 0.95 14.92
N THR A 22 -15.96 1.62 15.95
CA THR A 22 -14.71 2.38 15.86
C THR A 22 -13.52 1.44 15.65
N ARG A 23 -13.47 0.36 16.42
CA ARG A 23 -12.43 -0.67 16.33
C ARG A 23 -12.48 -1.40 15.00
N ILE A 24 -13.67 -1.77 14.52
CA ILE A 24 -13.81 -2.41 13.20
C ILE A 24 -13.22 -1.52 12.10
N ARG A 25 -13.55 -0.22 12.10
CA ARG A 25 -13.00 0.71 11.10
C ARG A 25 -11.49 0.85 11.22
N ARG A 26 -10.98 1.07 12.43
CA ARG A 26 -9.53 1.19 12.69
C ARG A 26 -8.78 -0.04 12.18
N ASP A 27 -9.29 -1.24 12.46
CA ASP A 27 -8.58 -2.48 12.19
C ASP A 27 -8.76 -2.96 10.73
N PHE A 28 -9.89 -2.64 10.07
CA PHE A 28 -10.21 -3.20 8.74
C PHE A 28 -10.44 -2.19 7.60
N LEU A 29 -10.74 -0.92 7.90
CA LEU A 29 -10.95 0.11 6.87
C LEU A 29 -9.68 0.94 6.64
N ILE A 30 -9.25 1.07 5.38
CA ILE A 30 -8.18 1.99 4.97
C ILE A 30 -8.86 3.29 4.52
N GLU A 31 -8.76 4.36 5.32
CA GLU A 31 -9.47 5.61 5.02
C GLU A 31 -8.78 6.45 3.95
N LYS A 32 -7.44 6.41 3.88
CA LYS A 32 -6.64 7.21 2.95
C LYS A 32 -5.75 6.30 2.11
N ILE A 33 -6.15 6.09 0.86
CA ILE A 33 -5.38 5.30 -0.11
C ILE A 33 -4.59 6.25 -1.02
N PHE A 34 -5.27 7.22 -1.65
CA PHE A 34 -4.66 8.17 -2.57
C PHE A 34 -4.53 9.55 -1.94
N VAL A 35 -3.30 9.98 -1.69
CA VAL A 35 -2.96 11.32 -1.21
C VAL A 35 -1.92 11.90 -2.17
N PRO A 36 -2.08 13.15 -2.65
CA PRO A 36 -1.15 13.74 -3.61
C PRO A 36 0.30 13.67 -3.11
N ASN A 37 1.18 13.15 -3.97
CA ASN A 37 2.63 13.06 -3.76
C ASN A 37 3.06 12.16 -2.59
N GLU A 38 2.20 11.20 -2.21
CA GLU A 38 2.49 10.22 -1.17
C GLU A 38 2.28 8.80 -1.68
N VAL A 39 3.07 7.88 -1.12
CA VAL A 39 2.86 6.43 -1.24
C VAL A 39 2.34 5.95 0.10
N ASN A 40 1.07 5.56 0.16
CA ASN A 40 0.44 5.07 1.38
C ASN A 40 0.26 3.57 1.30
N MET A 41 0.80 2.85 2.28
CA MET A 41 0.79 1.39 2.33
C MET A 41 0.16 0.89 3.62
N VAL A 42 -0.50 -0.26 3.52
CA VAL A 42 -1.00 -1.01 4.66
C VAL A 42 -0.47 -2.42 4.53
N TYR A 43 0.40 -2.79 5.46
CA TYR A 43 0.95 -4.13 5.58
C TYR A 43 0.03 -4.98 6.45
N SER A 44 -0.77 -5.81 5.80
CA SER A 44 -1.70 -6.71 6.46
C SER A 44 -1.01 -8.02 6.85
N MET A 45 -1.22 -8.46 8.08
CA MET A 45 -0.75 -9.78 8.55
C MET A 45 -1.63 -10.93 8.05
N TYR A 46 -2.74 -10.64 7.36
CA TYR A 46 -3.41 -11.63 6.51
C TYR A 46 -2.52 -11.86 5.28
N ASP A 47 -1.86 -13.01 5.24
CA ASP A 47 -0.94 -13.45 4.20
C ASP A 47 0.18 -12.48 3.83
N ARG A 48 0.48 -11.51 4.71
CA ARG A 48 1.54 -10.52 4.51
C ARG A 48 1.32 -9.68 3.24
N MET A 49 0.07 -9.46 2.85
CA MET A 49 -0.28 -8.61 1.72
C MET A 49 0.02 -7.14 2.05
N VAL A 50 0.60 -6.43 1.09
CA VAL A 50 0.75 -4.97 1.16
C VAL A 50 -0.24 -4.37 0.16
N VAL A 51 -1.15 -3.54 0.65
CA VAL A 51 -2.13 -2.82 -0.17
C VAL A 51 -1.92 -1.34 0.03
N GLY A 52 -2.06 -0.55 -1.03
CA GLY A 52 -1.79 0.88 -0.93
C GLY A 52 -2.18 1.64 -2.17
N GLY A 53 -1.89 2.94 -2.13
CA GLY A 53 -2.05 3.85 -3.25
C GLY A 53 -0.85 4.76 -3.40
N ALA A 54 -0.54 5.10 -4.64
CA ALA A 54 0.43 6.13 -4.99
C ALA A 54 -0.26 7.11 -5.94
N LEU A 55 -0.24 8.41 -5.60
CA LEU A 55 -0.84 9.45 -6.43
C LEU A 55 0.21 10.51 -6.78
N PRO A 56 0.99 10.32 -7.86
CA PRO A 56 1.96 11.32 -8.31
C PRO A 56 1.25 12.56 -8.86
N VAL A 57 1.61 13.74 -8.36
CA VAL A 57 1.10 15.06 -8.77
C VAL A 57 2.30 15.99 -8.96
N GLY A 58 2.87 15.96 -10.16
CA GLY A 58 4.02 16.80 -10.52
C GLY A 58 5.38 16.29 -10.04
N GLU A 59 5.44 15.15 -9.35
CA GLU A 59 6.69 14.45 -9.01
C GLU A 59 6.59 12.94 -9.24
N VAL A 60 7.74 12.30 -9.42
CA VAL A 60 7.85 10.84 -9.54
C VAL A 60 7.85 10.22 -8.14
N LEU A 61 6.99 9.22 -7.93
CA LEU A 61 6.93 8.45 -6.69
C LEU A 61 7.68 7.11 -6.84
N THR A 62 8.91 7.04 -6.35
CA THR A 62 9.68 5.81 -6.11
C THR A 62 9.06 4.96 -5.01
N LEU A 63 8.93 3.66 -5.29
CA LEU A 63 8.49 2.65 -4.32
C LEU A 63 9.65 2.20 -3.44
N GLU A 64 9.67 2.67 -2.19
CA GLU A 64 10.74 2.35 -1.23
C GLU A 64 10.47 1.06 -0.46
N ALA A 65 11.54 0.40 0.01
CA ALA A 65 11.39 -0.68 0.99
C ALA A 65 11.02 -0.11 2.36
N ILE A 66 9.99 -0.68 2.99
CA ILE A 66 9.61 -0.35 4.36
C ILE A 66 10.36 -1.24 5.35
N ASP A 67 10.66 -0.73 6.55
CA ASP A 67 11.44 -1.46 7.58
C ASP A 67 10.92 -2.88 7.88
N PRO A 68 9.60 -3.14 7.96
CA PRO A 68 9.07 -4.49 8.20
C PRO A 68 9.41 -5.53 7.14
N LEU A 69 9.83 -5.12 5.93
CA LEU A 69 10.22 -6.05 4.87
C LEU A 69 11.64 -6.59 5.05
N LYS A 70 12.51 -5.87 5.79
CA LYS A 70 13.92 -6.22 6.00
C LYS A 70 14.63 -6.62 4.69
N ALA A 71 14.40 -5.82 3.65
CA ALA A 71 14.89 -6.05 2.29
C ALA A 71 15.50 -4.76 1.71
N PRO A 72 16.48 -4.86 0.80
CA PRO A 72 17.13 -3.69 0.22
C PRO A 72 16.23 -2.89 -0.74
N PHE A 73 15.22 -3.51 -1.35
CA PHE A 73 14.21 -2.85 -2.17
C PHE A 73 12.87 -3.60 -2.07
N PHE A 74 11.77 -2.96 -2.46
CA PHE A 74 10.42 -3.44 -2.16
C PHE A 74 10.12 -4.84 -2.73
N LEU A 75 10.57 -5.14 -3.95
CA LEU A 75 10.28 -6.39 -4.68
C LEU A 75 11.39 -7.45 -4.61
N THR A 76 12.32 -7.40 -3.65
CA THR A 76 13.41 -8.40 -3.59
C THR A 76 12.89 -9.84 -3.51
N ARG A 77 11.72 -10.05 -2.88
CA ARG A 77 11.11 -11.37 -2.63
C ARG A 77 9.57 -11.32 -2.72
N ARG A 78 9.05 -10.41 -3.53
CA ARG A 78 7.62 -10.13 -3.67
C ARG A 78 7.28 -9.86 -5.12
N GLU A 79 6.05 -10.15 -5.47
CA GLU A 79 5.41 -9.70 -6.70
C GLU A 79 4.40 -8.58 -6.38
N MET A 80 4.04 -7.80 -7.39
CA MET A 80 3.10 -6.69 -7.26
C MET A 80 2.26 -6.56 -8.52
N GLY A 81 0.97 -6.32 -8.32
CA GLY A 81 0.06 -5.85 -9.36
C GLY A 81 -0.24 -4.37 -9.16
N ILE A 82 -0.34 -3.63 -10.25
CA ILE A 82 -0.75 -2.22 -10.25
C ILE A 82 -2.00 -2.10 -11.12
N TYR A 83 -2.98 -1.35 -10.63
CA TYR A 83 -4.17 -0.99 -11.37
C TYR A 83 -4.38 0.52 -11.29
N ASN A 84 -4.47 1.18 -12.44
CA ASN A 84 -4.73 2.61 -12.49
C ASN A 84 -6.25 2.85 -12.39
N VAL A 85 -6.64 3.75 -11.48
CA VAL A 85 -8.04 4.15 -11.26
C VAL A 85 -8.23 5.66 -11.41
N GLY A 86 -7.17 6.37 -11.82
CA GLY A 86 -7.12 7.81 -11.97
C GLY A 86 -7.06 8.24 -13.43
N GLY A 87 -6.31 9.31 -13.69
CA GLY A 87 -5.96 9.69 -15.06
C GLY A 87 -4.74 8.94 -15.59
N PRO A 88 -4.34 9.18 -16.84
CA PRO A 88 -3.20 8.51 -17.46
C PRO A 88 -1.92 8.66 -16.64
N GLY A 89 -1.13 7.60 -16.57
CA GLY A 89 0.11 7.56 -15.80
C GLY A 89 1.14 6.59 -16.37
N ILE A 90 2.36 6.66 -15.83
CA ILE A 90 3.46 5.79 -16.24
C ILE A 90 4.00 5.07 -15.01
N VAL A 91 4.17 3.75 -15.12
CA VAL A 91 4.94 2.96 -14.16
C VAL A 91 6.29 2.62 -14.77
N LYS A 92 7.37 2.88 -14.02
CA LYS A 92 8.72 2.50 -14.40
C LYS A 92 9.23 1.35 -13.54
N ALA A 93 9.68 0.27 -14.16
CA ALA A 93 10.25 -0.91 -13.49
C ALA A 93 11.63 -1.23 -14.10
N GLY A 94 12.69 -0.80 -13.40
CA GLY A 94 14.04 -0.80 -13.98
C GLY A 94 14.09 0.15 -15.19
N ASP A 95 14.46 -0.39 -16.34
CA ASP A 95 14.51 0.36 -17.61
C ASP A 95 13.20 0.28 -18.41
N ALA A 96 12.23 -0.55 -17.98
CA ALA A 96 10.95 -0.69 -18.65
C ALA A 96 9.96 0.39 -18.19
N GLU A 97 9.20 0.94 -19.14
CA GLU A 97 8.12 1.90 -18.89
C GLU A 97 6.80 1.34 -19.40
N PHE A 98 5.76 1.47 -18.58
CA PHE A 98 4.42 0.98 -18.85
C PHE A 98 3.44 2.15 -18.73
N GLU A 99 2.81 2.51 -19.84
CA GLU A 99 1.72 3.48 -19.85
C GLU A 99 0.43 2.81 -19.36
N LEU A 100 -0.25 3.47 -18.42
CA LEU A 100 -1.53 3.04 -17.86
C LEU A 100 -2.57 4.14 -18.16
N ASP A 101 -3.62 3.79 -18.89
CA ASP A 101 -4.76 4.67 -19.22
C ASP A 101 -5.99 4.25 -18.40
#